data_AF-A0A3D3PJA5-F1
#
_entry.id   AF-A0A3D3PJA5-F1
#
_cell.length_a   1.000
_cell.length_b   1.000
_cell.length_c   1.000
_cell.angle_alpha   90.00
_cell.angle_beta   90.00
_cell.angle_gamma   90.00
#
_symmetry.space_group_name_H-M   'P 1'
#
loop_
_entity.id
_entity.type
_entity.pdbx_description
1 polymer ?
#
loop_
_entity_poly.entity_id
_entity_poly.type
_entity_poly.pdbx_seq_one_letter_code
_entity_poly.pdbx_strand_id
1 'polypeptide(L)'
;APAAAQSDLADRVEAVEIRSKDAVTLGDIPGSFRLPNSETSLRVYGFAELNMVHELKGDNSDSDYSTFLPYAPLDGSPQANKTGRDYLTARTTRFGIEASTPTQYGPLGIKIEGDFNNDPRTGNSAVSSGTTAANIFTQQATNSYDFRLRHAYGQFGGLLIGQTWSTFMDVDNSPETVDFNGPIGSTFIRQPQIRYTYPTKDNGSFTVA
;
A
#
# COMPACT_ATOMS: atom_id res chain seq x y z
N ALA A 1 -5.36 -55.06 32.28
CA ALA A 1 -5.32 -53.59 32.39
C ALA A 1 -5.02 -52.92 31.02
N PRO A 2 -6.01 -52.80 30.11
CA PRO A 2 -5.83 -52.08 28.84
C PRO A 2 -6.55 -50.72 28.77
N ALA A 3 -7.57 -50.50 29.59
CA ALA A 3 -8.46 -49.33 29.47
C ALA A 3 -7.78 -47.99 29.81
N ALA A 4 -6.87 -47.97 30.80
CA ALA A 4 -6.17 -46.74 31.21
C ALA A 4 -5.15 -46.23 30.17
N ALA A 5 -4.63 -47.11 29.32
CA ALA A 5 -3.70 -46.72 28.25
C ALA A 5 -4.45 -46.15 27.03
N GLN A 6 -5.71 -46.55 26.82
CA GLN A 6 -6.55 -46.00 25.76
C GLN A 6 -7.09 -44.61 26.09
N SER A 7 -7.43 -44.33 27.35
CA SER A 7 -7.84 -42.99 27.79
C SER A 7 -6.70 -41.98 27.69
N ASP A 8 -5.49 -42.35 28.14
CA ASP A 8 -4.30 -41.48 28.02
C ASP A 8 -3.93 -41.20 26.57
N LEU A 9 -4.09 -42.17 25.66
CA LEU A 9 -3.89 -41.94 24.23
C LEU A 9 -4.93 -40.97 23.66
N ALA A 10 -6.21 -41.10 24.04
CA ALA A 10 -7.27 -40.21 23.58
C ALA A 10 -7.03 -38.76 24.05
N ASP A 11 -6.69 -38.57 25.34
CA ASP A 11 -6.39 -37.25 25.91
C ASP A 11 -5.16 -36.62 25.24
N ARG A 12 -4.15 -37.43 24.89
CA ARG A 12 -2.96 -36.97 24.16
C ARG A 12 -3.27 -36.62 22.71
N VAL A 13 -4.15 -37.37 22.03
CA VAL A 13 -4.60 -37.06 20.66
C VAL A 13 -5.42 -35.77 20.67
N GLU A 14 -6.34 -35.59 21.61
CA GLU A 14 -7.12 -34.37 21.76
C GLU A 14 -6.21 -33.16 22.05
N ALA A 15 -5.24 -33.30 22.97
CA ALA A 15 -4.28 -32.24 23.26
C ALA A 15 -3.32 -31.93 22.08
N VAL A 16 -3.09 -32.88 21.17
CA VAL A 16 -2.32 -32.67 19.93
C VAL A 16 -3.21 -32.03 18.86
N GLU A 17 -4.47 -32.44 18.74
CA GLU A 17 -5.43 -31.82 17.82
C GLU A 17 -5.74 -30.37 18.21
N ILE A 18 -5.89 -30.07 19.50
CA ILE A 18 -6.05 -28.70 20.00
C ILE A 18 -4.79 -27.87 19.67
N ARG A 19 -3.60 -28.40 19.98
CA ARG A 19 -2.34 -27.73 19.63
C ARG A 19 -2.15 -27.56 18.13
N SER A 20 -2.62 -28.51 17.32
CA SER A 20 -2.57 -28.43 15.86
C SER A 20 -3.59 -27.43 15.30
N LYS A 21 -4.76 -27.28 15.92
CA LYS A 21 -5.78 -26.28 15.56
C LYS A 21 -5.33 -24.86 15.90
N ASP A 22 -4.55 -24.71 16.96
CA ASP A 22 -3.99 -23.42 17.41
C ASP A 22 -2.63 -23.08 16.77
N ALA A 23 -2.03 -24.03 16.04
CA ALA A 23 -0.73 -23.83 15.40
C ALA A 23 -0.85 -22.92 14.17
N VAL A 24 -0.11 -21.81 14.20
CA VAL A 24 0.12 -20.97 13.03
C VAL A 24 0.94 -21.76 12.01
N THR A 25 0.38 -21.97 10.82
CA THR A 25 1.04 -22.70 9.72
C THR A 25 1.42 -21.75 8.58
N LEU A 26 2.32 -22.18 7.70
CA LEU A 26 2.71 -21.41 6.52
C LEU A 26 1.50 -21.19 5.60
N GLY A 27 1.27 -19.96 5.19
CA GLY A 27 0.20 -19.60 4.26
C GLY A 27 0.60 -19.74 2.79
N ASP A 28 -0.39 -19.66 1.91
CA ASP A 28 -0.25 -19.85 0.47
C ASP A 28 0.32 -18.60 -0.23
N ILE A 29 0.26 -17.44 0.43
CA ILE A 29 0.94 -16.21 -0.04
C ILE A 29 2.38 -16.23 0.51
N PRO A 30 3.41 -15.90 -0.29
CA PRO A 30 4.78 -15.76 0.22
C PRO A 30 4.87 -14.80 1.42
N GLY A 31 5.46 -15.26 2.52
CA GLY A 31 5.59 -14.48 3.76
C GLY A 31 4.29 -14.34 4.56
N SER A 32 3.28 -15.17 4.27
CA SER A 32 2.02 -15.23 5.02
C SER A 32 1.95 -16.40 5.98
N PHE A 33 0.98 -16.33 6.89
CA PHE A 33 0.61 -17.43 7.77
C PHE A 33 -0.88 -17.74 7.64
N ARG A 34 -1.27 -19.01 7.84
CA ARG A 34 -2.68 -19.38 7.90
C ARG A 34 -3.28 -19.00 9.24
N LEU A 35 -4.48 -18.45 9.20
CA LEU A 35 -5.26 -18.17 10.40
C LEU A 35 -5.67 -19.49 11.08
N PRO A 36 -5.61 -19.57 12.43
CA PRO A 36 -6.09 -20.74 13.15
C PRO A 36 -7.53 -21.09 12.75
N ASN A 37 -7.80 -22.38 12.52
CA ASN A 37 -9.10 -22.89 12.09
C ASN A 37 -9.63 -22.31 10.76
N SER A 38 -8.76 -21.86 9.86
CA SER A 38 -9.14 -21.39 8.52
C SER A 38 -8.09 -21.73 7.47
N GLU A 39 -8.53 -21.92 6.22
CA GLU A 39 -7.64 -21.97 5.05
C GLU A 39 -7.18 -20.57 4.59
N THR A 40 -7.59 -19.52 5.32
CA THR A 40 -7.22 -18.14 4.98
C THR A 40 -5.77 -17.85 5.34
N SER A 41 -5.00 -17.49 4.33
CA SER A 41 -3.63 -17.00 4.49
C SER A 41 -3.65 -15.48 4.68
N LEU A 42 -2.93 -14.98 5.69
CA LEU A 42 -2.80 -13.57 6.03
C LEU A 42 -1.33 -13.15 5.97
N ARG A 43 -1.05 -12.07 5.26
CA ARG A 43 0.26 -11.43 5.18
C ARG A 43 0.16 -10.01 5.68
N VAL A 44 1.01 -9.67 6.65
CA VAL A 44 1.28 -8.28 7.01
C VAL A 44 2.62 -7.91 6.41
N TYR A 45 2.69 -6.80 5.68
CA TYR A 45 3.89 -6.36 4.99
C TYR A 45 3.99 -4.84 4.99
N GLY A 46 5.14 -4.35 4.53
CA GLY A 46 5.43 -2.93 4.50
C GLY A 46 6.93 -2.69 4.62
N PHE A 47 7.28 -1.43 4.81
CA PHE A 47 8.64 -1.01 5.10
C PHE A 47 8.62 0.35 5.80
N ALA A 48 9.66 0.61 6.58
CA ALA A 48 9.99 1.96 7.03
C ALA A 48 11.02 2.55 6.05
N GLU A 49 10.83 3.80 5.68
CA GLU A 49 11.70 4.49 4.72
C GLU A 49 11.95 5.92 5.19
N LEU A 50 13.21 6.36 5.08
CA LEU A 50 13.65 7.72 5.39
C LEU A 50 14.29 8.30 4.14
N ASN A 51 13.74 9.40 3.65
CA ASN A 51 14.24 10.11 2.48
C ASN A 51 14.89 11.42 2.92
N MET A 52 16.05 11.71 2.35
CA MET A 52 16.69 13.01 2.41
C MET A 52 16.81 13.56 1.00
N VAL A 53 16.31 14.77 0.79
CA VAL A 53 16.32 15.46 -0.51
C VAL A 53 17.07 16.76 -0.36
N HIS A 54 18.00 17.04 -1.27
CA HIS A 54 18.68 18.33 -1.38
C HIS A 54 18.35 18.96 -2.73
N GLU A 55 17.68 20.10 -2.70
CA GLU A 55 17.28 20.86 -3.87
C GLU A 55 18.30 21.93 -4.22
N LEU A 56 18.82 21.86 -5.45
CA LEU A 56 19.79 22.82 -5.97
C LEU A 56 19.14 24.14 -6.39
N LYS A 57 17.92 24.08 -6.92
CA LYS A 57 17.10 25.22 -7.33
C LYS A 57 15.70 25.07 -6.77
N GLY A 58 15.09 26.21 -6.49
CA GLY A 58 13.79 26.32 -5.87
C GLY A 58 12.68 25.65 -6.65
N ASP A 59 11.66 25.23 -5.93
CA ASP A 59 10.39 24.77 -6.43
C ASP A 59 9.23 25.65 -5.91
N ASN A 60 8.02 25.40 -6.40
CA ASN A 60 6.79 25.98 -5.88
C ASN A 60 6.22 25.21 -4.68
N SER A 61 6.91 24.17 -4.21
CA SER A 61 6.52 23.44 -3.00
C SER A 61 7.35 23.93 -1.81
N ASP A 62 6.93 23.56 -0.60
CA ASP A 62 7.81 23.60 0.57
C ASP A 62 7.93 22.16 1.11
N SER A 63 8.11 21.20 0.19
CA SER A 63 8.16 19.76 0.43
C SER A 63 9.06 19.01 -0.58
N ASP A 64 9.19 17.70 -0.45
CA ASP A 64 9.91 16.78 -1.35
C ASP A 64 9.26 16.58 -2.75
N TYR A 65 8.35 17.46 -3.17
CA TYR A 65 7.60 17.34 -4.43
C TYR A 65 8.17 18.20 -5.58
N SER A 66 9.44 18.62 -5.51
CA SER A 66 10.06 19.48 -6.55
C SER A 66 10.11 18.87 -7.95
N THR A 67 10.09 17.55 -8.07
CA THR A 67 10.04 16.83 -9.35
C THR A 67 8.62 16.62 -9.88
N PHE A 68 7.59 16.99 -9.11
CA PHE A 68 6.20 16.92 -9.56
C PHE A 68 5.84 18.20 -10.34
N LEU A 69 5.46 18.03 -11.60
CA LEU A 69 5.30 19.13 -12.57
C LEU A 69 4.44 20.32 -12.09
N PRO A 70 3.32 20.13 -11.36
CA PRO A 70 2.56 21.25 -10.79
C PRO A 70 3.32 22.13 -9.78
N TYR A 71 4.46 21.68 -9.27
CA TYR A 71 5.35 22.46 -8.41
C TYR A 71 6.58 23.01 -9.14
N ALA A 72 6.74 22.79 -10.44
CA ALA A 72 7.80 23.44 -11.19
C ALA A 72 7.57 24.96 -11.18
N PRO A 73 8.56 25.77 -10.76
CA PRO A 73 8.41 27.22 -10.72
C PRO A 73 8.38 27.80 -12.13
N LEU A 74 7.61 28.87 -12.32
CA LEU A 74 7.62 29.60 -13.58
C LEU A 74 8.83 30.53 -13.62
N ASP A 75 9.45 30.65 -14.79
CA ASP A 75 10.57 31.57 -14.99
C ASP A 75 10.18 33.00 -14.61
N GLY A 76 11.03 33.67 -13.83
CA GLY A 76 10.80 35.02 -13.32
C GLY A 76 9.89 35.13 -12.09
N SER A 77 9.34 34.02 -11.58
CA SER A 77 8.63 34.01 -10.30
C SER A 77 9.59 34.13 -9.11
N PRO A 78 9.13 34.65 -7.94
CA PRO A 78 9.92 34.62 -6.72
C PRO A 78 10.40 33.21 -6.32
N GLN A 79 9.60 32.18 -6.62
CA GLN A 79 9.90 30.78 -6.34
C GLN A 79 11.06 30.25 -7.18
N ALA A 80 11.16 30.67 -8.45
CA ALA A 80 12.30 30.32 -9.32
C ALA A 80 13.65 30.87 -8.81
N ASN A 81 13.61 31.90 -7.96
CA ASN A 81 14.80 32.49 -7.34
C ASN A 81 15.20 31.82 -6.01
N LYS A 82 14.40 30.90 -5.47
CA LYS A 82 14.79 30.11 -4.30
C LYS A 82 15.95 29.17 -4.68
N THR A 83 16.84 28.87 -3.74
CA THR A 83 17.98 27.97 -3.94
C THR A 83 18.29 27.24 -2.64
N GLY A 84 18.81 26.01 -2.73
CA GLY A 84 19.39 25.30 -1.59
C GLY A 84 18.37 24.98 -0.51
N ARG A 85 17.72 23.82 -0.61
CA ARG A 85 16.75 23.38 0.39
C ARG A 85 16.88 21.90 0.70
N ASP A 86 16.86 21.58 1.98
CA ASP A 86 16.92 20.21 2.46
C ASP A 86 15.57 19.78 3.02
N TYR A 87 15.16 18.56 2.67
CA TYR A 87 14.00 17.90 3.27
C TYR A 87 14.41 16.55 3.84
N LEU A 88 13.86 16.24 5.00
CA LEU A 88 13.98 14.93 5.62
C LEU A 88 12.57 14.44 5.93
N THR A 89 12.21 13.25 5.48
CA THR A 89 10.85 12.72 5.66
C THR A 89 10.82 11.21 5.73
N ALA A 90 9.89 10.67 6.52
CA ALA A 90 9.61 9.24 6.59
C ALA A 90 8.22 8.87 6.04
N ARG A 91 7.56 9.81 5.34
CA ARG A 91 6.16 9.69 4.92
C ARG A 91 5.88 8.53 3.95
N THR A 92 6.89 8.10 3.22
CA THR A 92 6.76 7.02 2.24
C THR A 92 6.71 5.63 2.89
N THR A 93 6.99 5.54 4.19
CA THR A 93 6.75 4.37 5.05
C THR A 93 5.38 3.78 4.76
N ARG A 94 5.35 2.47 4.54
CA ARG A 94 4.20 1.75 4.01
C ARG A 94 3.82 0.61 4.91
N PHE A 95 2.52 0.42 5.02
CA PHE A 95 1.93 -0.71 5.70
C PHE A 95 0.83 -1.33 4.84
N GLY A 96 0.75 -2.64 4.84
CA GLY A 96 -0.27 -3.36 4.10
C GLY A 96 -0.61 -4.71 4.71
N ILE A 97 -1.82 -5.14 4.39
CA ILE A 97 -2.39 -6.43 4.74
C ILE A 97 -2.92 -7.06 3.46
N GLU A 98 -2.54 -8.31 3.22
CA GLU A 98 -3.06 -9.15 2.15
C GLU A 98 -3.66 -10.41 2.76
N ALA A 99 -4.84 -10.80 2.32
CA ALA A 99 -5.48 -12.04 2.70
C ALA A 99 -5.87 -12.83 1.45
N SER A 100 -5.75 -14.16 1.50
CA SER A 100 -6.21 -15.05 0.44
C SER A 100 -6.85 -16.30 1.03
N THR A 101 -8.06 -16.62 0.60
CA THR A 101 -8.78 -17.83 0.98
C THR A 101 -8.97 -18.70 -0.27
N PRO A 102 -8.40 -19.92 -0.32
CA PRO A 102 -8.67 -20.87 -1.39
C PRO A 102 -10.17 -21.23 -1.44
N THR A 103 -10.74 -21.26 -2.65
CA THR A 103 -12.11 -21.75 -2.87
C THR A 103 -12.14 -22.71 -4.06
N GLN A 104 -13.24 -23.44 -4.22
CA GLN A 104 -13.44 -24.36 -5.36
C GLN A 104 -13.37 -23.70 -6.74
N TYR A 105 -13.54 -22.37 -6.83
CA TYR A 105 -13.53 -21.61 -8.08
C TYR A 105 -12.27 -20.74 -8.23
N GLY A 106 -11.28 -20.90 -7.35
CA GLY A 106 -10.06 -20.11 -7.30
C GLY A 106 -9.91 -19.32 -5.98
N PRO A 107 -8.76 -18.66 -5.77
CA PRO A 107 -8.50 -17.92 -4.55
C PRO A 107 -9.33 -16.62 -4.49
N LEU A 108 -9.97 -16.38 -3.35
CA LEU A 108 -10.54 -15.08 -2.99
C LEU A 108 -9.46 -14.25 -2.30
N GLY A 109 -9.03 -13.16 -2.95
CA GLY A 109 -7.99 -12.28 -2.43
C GLY A 109 -8.52 -10.93 -1.95
N ILE A 110 -7.93 -10.38 -0.90
CA ILE A 110 -8.17 -9.03 -0.39
C ILE A 110 -6.84 -8.35 -0.15
N LYS A 111 -6.73 -7.07 -0.52
CA LYS A 111 -5.56 -6.24 -0.23
C LYS A 111 -5.98 -4.88 0.31
N ILE A 112 -5.37 -4.49 1.42
CA ILE A 112 -5.43 -3.14 1.98
C ILE A 112 -4.00 -2.65 2.16
N GLU A 113 -3.66 -1.49 1.61
CA GLU A 113 -2.31 -0.90 1.67
C GLU A 113 -2.42 0.61 1.79
N GLY A 114 -1.55 1.22 2.59
CA GLY A 114 -1.42 2.67 2.66
C GLY A 114 -0.04 3.15 3.09
N ASP A 115 0.16 4.46 2.97
CA ASP A 115 1.39 5.17 3.36
C ASP A 115 1.03 6.51 4.03
N PHE A 116 2.02 7.30 4.44
CA PHE A 116 1.81 8.63 5.03
C PHE A 116 2.15 9.76 4.04
N ASN A 117 2.36 9.44 2.75
CA ASN A 117 2.80 10.41 1.75
C ASN A 117 1.62 11.12 1.07
N ASN A 118 0.69 11.59 1.89
CA ASN A 118 -0.37 12.50 1.44
C ASN A 118 0.25 13.80 0.93
N ASP A 119 -0.26 14.31 -0.19
CA ASP A 119 0.09 15.64 -0.69
C ASP A 119 -0.36 16.68 0.36
N PRO A 120 0.55 17.53 0.85
CA PRO A 120 0.24 18.58 1.81
C PRO A 120 -0.82 19.57 1.34
N ARG A 121 -1.25 19.61 0.07
CA ARG A 121 -2.32 20.52 -0.42
C ARG A 121 -3.65 19.82 -0.73
N THR A 122 -3.66 18.50 -0.89
CA THR A 122 -4.84 17.76 -1.36
C THR A 122 -5.25 16.59 -0.46
N GLY A 123 -4.44 16.21 0.54
CA GLY A 123 -4.88 15.32 1.61
C GLY A 123 -5.86 16.00 2.57
N ASN A 124 -6.52 15.26 3.46
CA ASN A 124 -7.26 15.87 4.59
C ASN A 124 -6.35 16.68 5.55
N SER A 125 -5.03 16.62 5.36
CA SER A 125 -4.00 17.51 5.90
C SER A 125 -3.63 18.68 4.95
N ALA A 126 -4.51 19.04 4.00
CA ALA A 126 -4.27 20.13 3.06
C ALA A 126 -3.97 21.46 3.77
N VAL A 127 -2.71 21.88 3.75
CA VAL A 127 -2.26 23.27 3.63
C VAL A 127 -2.76 23.83 2.29
N SER A 128 -4.08 23.82 2.09
CA SER A 128 -4.69 24.67 1.08
C SER A 128 -4.82 26.04 1.70
N SER A 129 -4.34 27.04 1.00
CA SER A 129 -4.28 28.44 1.39
C SER A 129 -5.68 29.03 1.61
N GLY A 130 -6.34 28.63 2.70
CA GLY A 130 -7.75 28.93 2.98
C GLY A 130 -8.32 28.12 4.14
N THR A 131 -8.08 28.58 5.36
CA THR A 131 -8.98 28.42 6.53
C THR A 131 -9.44 27.00 6.90
N THR A 132 -8.56 26.21 7.51
CA THR A 132 -8.95 25.47 8.73
C THR A 132 -7.76 25.48 9.68
N ALA A 133 -7.80 26.34 10.70
CA ALA A 133 -6.67 26.58 11.60
C ALA A 133 -6.13 25.29 12.26
N ALA A 134 -6.96 24.24 12.38
CA ALA A 134 -6.61 22.97 13.01
C ALA A 134 -5.41 22.24 12.37
N ASN A 135 -5.22 22.34 11.04
CA ASN A 135 -4.24 21.50 10.33
C ASN A 135 -2.86 22.17 10.17
N ILE A 136 -2.78 23.50 10.26
CA ILE A 136 -1.50 24.23 10.28
C ILE A 136 -0.80 24.01 11.63
N PHE A 137 -1.55 23.96 12.73
CA PHE A 137 -0.98 23.69 14.05
C PHE A 137 -0.36 22.30 14.14
N THR A 138 -0.93 21.26 13.54
CA THR A 138 -0.41 19.88 13.69
C THR A 138 0.90 19.65 12.93
N GLN A 139 1.07 20.21 11.73
CA GLN A 139 2.35 20.11 11.03
C GLN A 139 3.42 21.01 11.66
N GLN A 140 3.08 22.25 12.03
CA GLN A 140 4.03 23.19 12.62
C GLN A 140 4.42 22.82 14.06
N ALA A 141 3.48 22.31 14.88
CA ALA A 141 3.74 21.98 16.27
C ALA A 141 4.18 20.52 16.48
N THR A 142 3.70 19.58 15.66
CA THR A 142 3.94 18.14 15.87
C THR A 142 4.36 17.35 14.63
N ASN A 143 4.50 17.98 13.45
CA ASN A 143 4.87 17.35 12.17
C ASN A 143 4.00 16.11 11.81
N SER A 144 2.69 16.20 12.03
CA SER A 144 1.76 15.08 11.82
C SER A 144 1.36 14.91 10.34
N TYR A 145 1.17 13.66 9.91
CA TYR A 145 0.65 13.29 8.59
C TYR A 145 -0.46 12.26 8.68
N ASP A 146 -1.53 12.46 7.90
CA ASP A 146 -2.61 11.48 7.80
C ASP A 146 -2.16 10.23 7.04
N PHE A 147 -2.75 9.09 7.40
CA PHE A 147 -2.62 7.86 6.62
C PHE A 147 -3.41 7.97 5.30
N ARG A 148 -2.75 7.62 4.19
CA ARG A 148 -3.30 7.60 2.84
C ARG A 148 -3.59 6.17 2.42
N LEU A 149 -4.84 5.91 2.01
CA LEU A 149 -5.18 4.65 1.37
C LEU A 149 -4.61 4.59 -0.05
N ARG A 150 -3.83 3.54 -0.35
CA ARG A 150 -3.31 3.27 -1.68
C ARG A 150 -4.15 2.20 -2.37
N HIS A 151 -4.19 1.01 -1.78
CA HIS A 151 -4.96 -0.12 -2.29
C HIS A 151 -6.02 -0.54 -1.28
N ALA A 152 -7.24 -0.79 -1.75
CA ALA A 152 -8.32 -1.41 -0.99
C ALA A 152 -9.24 -2.11 -1.97
N TYR A 153 -9.00 -3.40 -2.21
CA TYR A 153 -9.79 -4.15 -3.17
C TYR A 153 -9.90 -5.62 -2.79
N GLY A 154 -10.97 -6.24 -3.28
CA GLY A 154 -11.14 -7.69 -3.34
C GLY A 154 -10.98 -8.18 -4.77
N GLN A 155 -10.49 -9.40 -4.96
CA GLN A 155 -10.39 -10.05 -6.26
C GLN A 155 -10.80 -11.52 -6.19
N PHE A 156 -11.49 -11.98 -7.25
CA PHE A 156 -11.96 -13.36 -7.37
C PHE A 156 -12.24 -13.70 -8.82
N GLY A 157 -11.69 -14.81 -9.33
CA GLY A 157 -12.03 -15.33 -10.67
C GLY A 157 -11.83 -14.32 -11.82
N GLY A 158 -10.84 -13.43 -11.72
CA GLY A 158 -10.56 -12.37 -12.69
C GLY A 158 -11.32 -11.06 -12.44
N LEU A 159 -12.36 -11.06 -11.60
CA LEU A 159 -13.03 -9.84 -11.16
C LEU A 159 -12.25 -9.17 -10.03
N LEU A 160 -12.15 -7.85 -10.07
CA LEU A 160 -11.60 -7.00 -9.02
C LEU A 160 -12.60 -5.88 -8.72
N ILE A 161 -12.86 -5.61 -7.45
CA ILE A 161 -13.69 -4.49 -7.01
C ILE A 161 -12.95 -3.73 -5.92
N GLY A 162 -12.76 -2.43 -6.13
CA GLY A 162 -12.19 -1.53 -5.14
C GLY A 162 -11.17 -0.56 -5.72
N GLN A 163 -10.38 0.06 -4.85
CA GLN A 163 -9.34 1.02 -5.23
C GLN A 163 -8.02 0.32 -5.49
N THR A 164 -7.52 0.43 -6.71
CA THR A 164 -6.19 -0.01 -7.11
C THR A 164 -5.70 0.79 -8.31
N TRP A 165 -4.53 0.46 -8.86
CA TRP A 165 -4.01 1.07 -10.09
C TRP A 165 -5.04 1.07 -11.21
N SER A 166 -5.17 2.19 -11.93
CA SER A 166 -5.99 2.29 -13.15
C SER A 166 -5.53 1.27 -14.19
N THR A 167 -6.44 0.79 -15.04
CA THR A 167 -6.13 -0.09 -16.18
C THR A 167 -5.18 0.58 -17.20
N PHE A 168 -5.05 1.90 -17.18
CA PHE A 168 -4.08 2.64 -18.00
C PHE A 168 -2.67 2.70 -17.37
N MET A 169 -2.49 2.26 -16.13
CA MET A 169 -1.18 2.25 -15.46
C MET A 169 -0.46 0.92 -15.69
N ASP A 170 0.74 1.00 -16.27
CA ASP A 170 1.68 -0.10 -16.38
C ASP A 170 2.81 0.07 -15.34
N VAL A 171 2.75 -0.74 -14.28
CA VAL A 171 3.73 -0.71 -13.19
C VAL A 171 5.07 -1.30 -13.64
N ASP A 172 5.07 -2.26 -14.58
CA ASP A 172 6.27 -2.96 -15.02
C ASP A 172 7.14 -2.08 -15.95
N ASN A 173 6.52 -1.08 -16.58
CA ASN A 173 7.23 -0.07 -17.38
C ASN A 173 7.73 1.13 -16.53
N SER A 174 7.47 1.15 -15.23
CA SER A 174 7.95 2.24 -14.37
C SER A 174 9.44 2.04 -14.06
N PRO A 175 10.31 3.05 -14.27
CA PRO A 175 11.70 2.94 -13.89
C PRO A 175 11.84 2.87 -12.37
N GLU A 176 12.83 2.12 -11.90
CA GLU A 176 13.23 2.17 -10.51
C GLU A 176 13.95 3.50 -10.25
N THR A 177 13.44 4.27 -9.28
CA THR A 177 14.00 5.56 -8.89
C THR A 177 13.88 5.74 -7.39
N VAL A 178 14.85 6.45 -6.81
CA VAL A 178 14.80 6.89 -5.41
C VAL A 178 13.84 8.06 -5.22
N ASP A 179 13.51 8.79 -6.29
CA ASP A 179 12.51 9.85 -6.25
C ASP A 179 11.10 9.26 -6.23
N PHE A 180 10.44 9.40 -5.08
CA PHE A 180 9.11 8.86 -4.85
C PHE A 180 8.03 9.43 -5.80
N ASN A 181 8.21 10.64 -6.30
CA ASN A 181 7.21 11.28 -7.19
C ASN A 181 7.15 10.60 -8.57
N GLY A 182 8.20 9.86 -8.93
CA GLY A 182 8.30 9.16 -10.19
C GLY A 182 8.51 10.09 -11.39
N PRO A 183 8.69 9.52 -12.59
CA PRO A 183 8.91 10.28 -13.81
C PRO A 183 7.66 11.05 -14.23
N ILE A 184 7.84 12.32 -14.60
CA ILE A 184 6.78 13.15 -15.19
C ILE A 184 6.30 12.49 -16.50
N GLY A 185 4.98 12.44 -16.68
CA GLY A 185 4.35 11.90 -17.89
C GLY A 185 3.93 10.43 -17.79
N SER A 186 4.22 9.75 -16.67
CA SER A 186 3.65 8.43 -16.39
C SER A 186 2.18 8.54 -15.93
N THR A 187 1.35 7.58 -16.33
CA THR A 187 -0.02 7.42 -15.84
C THR A 187 -0.01 6.95 -14.38
N PHE A 188 -0.14 7.85 -13.41
CA PHE A 188 0.01 7.46 -12.00
C PHE A 188 -1.27 7.74 -11.20
N ILE A 189 -2.22 6.81 -11.24
CA ILE A 189 -3.48 6.96 -10.50
C ILE A 189 -3.98 5.62 -9.97
N ARG A 190 -4.45 5.64 -8.72
CA ARG A 190 -5.27 4.58 -8.14
C ARG A 190 -6.67 5.13 -7.91
N GLN A 191 -7.68 4.39 -8.32
CA GLN A 191 -9.06 4.82 -8.21
C GLN A 191 -9.99 3.62 -7.98
N PRO A 192 -11.16 3.83 -7.34
CA PRO A 192 -12.22 2.83 -7.29
C PRO A 192 -12.60 2.38 -8.70
N GLN A 193 -12.65 1.07 -8.92
CA GLN A 193 -13.01 0.47 -10.20
C GLN A 193 -13.63 -0.90 -10.01
N ILE A 194 -14.37 -1.34 -11.02
CA ILE A 194 -14.80 -2.73 -11.19
C ILE A 194 -14.08 -3.24 -12.43
N ARG A 195 -13.07 -4.08 -12.22
CA ARG A 195 -12.18 -4.53 -13.30
C ARG A 195 -12.34 -6.02 -13.53
N TYR A 196 -12.40 -6.43 -14.79
CA TYR A 196 -12.32 -7.83 -15.19
C TYR A 196 -11.06 -8.08 -16.03
N THR A 197 -10.29 -9.08 -15.63
CA THR A 197 -9.09 -9.53 -16.34
C THR A 197 -9.29 -10.94 -16.87
N TYR A 198 -9.19 -11.09 -18.18
CA TYR A 198 -9.26 -12.35 -18.90
C TYR A 198 -7.87 -12.77 -19.37
N PRO A 199 -7.26 -13.82 -18.77
CA PRO A 199 -6.00 -14.37 -19.27
C PRO A 199 -6.26 -15.14 -20.57
N THR A 200 -5.55 -14.76 -21.63
CA THR A 200 -5.52 -15.51 -22.88
C THR A 200 -4.35 -16.51 -22.85
N LYS A 201 -4.49 -17.64 -23.54
CA LYS A 201 -3.49 -18.71 -23.52
C LYS A 201 -2.14 -18.28 -24.10
N ASP A 202 -2.16 -17.46 -25.15
CA ASP A 202 -0.97 -17.15 -25.96
C ASP A 202 -0.65 -15.65 -26.07
N ASN A 203 -1.56 -14.75 -25.67
CA ASN A 203 -1.46 -13.30 -25.94
C ASN A 203 -1.48 -12.43 -24.66
N GLY A 204 -1.15 -13.01 -23.50
CA GLY A 204 -1.19 -12.29 -22.22
C GLY A 204 -2.62 -12.09 -21.70
N SER A 205 -2.87 -11.03 -20.94
CA SER A 205 -4.17 -10.74 -20.33
C SER A 205 -4.87 -9.55 -20.99
N PHE A 206 -6.17 -9.68 -21.23
CA PHE A 206 -7.04 -8.57 -21.59
C PHE A 206 -7.75 -8.06 -20.34
N THR A 207 -7.79 -6.75 -20.15
CA THR A 207 -8.38 -6.15 -18.95
C THR A 207 -9.29 -4.98 -19.30
N VAL A 208 -10.47 -4.92 -18.67
CA VAL A 208 -11.45 -3.83 -18.80
C VAL A 208 -11.92 -3.39 -17.42
N ALA A 209 -12.08 -2.08 -17.20
CA ALA A 209 -12.55 -1.49 -15.95
C ALA A 209 -13.53 -0.35 -16.19
#